data_AF-A0AAP8APS3-F1
#
_entry.id   AF-A0AAP8APS3-F1
#
_cell.length_a   1.000
_cell.length_b   1.000
_cell.length_c   1.000
_cell.angle_alpha   90.00
_cell.angle_beta   90.00
_cell.angle_gamma   90.00
#
_symmetry.space_group_name_H-M   'P 1'
#
loop_
_entity.id
_entity.type
_entity.pdbx_description
1 polymer ?
#
loop_
_entity_poly.entity_id
_entity_poly.type
_entity_poly.pdbx_seq_one_letter_code
_entity_poly.pdbx_strand_id
1 'polypeptide(L)'
;MNNNDNNLRREFLRVMNENVKSELKALIPDNSEATQAILAEPYGMLSTETLDIIITTLTPLMLQHLKHNINKWFNDELSHPGCSWDKNFACLQKKRLFNKLSLKFR
;
A
#
# COMPACT_ATOMS: atom_id res chain seq x y z
N MET A 1 -4.60 2.47 25.31
CA MET A 1 -3.66 2.10 24.22
C MET A 1 -2.36 2.82 24.49
N ASN A 2 -1.25 2.08 24.58
CA ASN A 2 0.04 2.64 24.98
C ASN A 2 0.61 3.51 23.83
N ASN A 3 1.32 4.59 24.13
CA ASN A 3 1.85 5.50 23.10
C ASN A 3 2.78 4.80 22.10
N ASN A 4 3.50 3.77 22.55
CA ASN A 4 4.37 2.95 21.69
C ASN A 4 3.60 2.17 20.63
N ASP A 5 2.43 1.60 20.96
CA ASP A 5 1.61 0.85 19.99
C ASP A 5 1.08 1.77 18.89
N ASN A 6 0.72 3.01 19.26
CA ASN A 6 0.27 4.02 18.30
C ASN A 6 1.40 4.46 17.36
N ASN A 7 2.62 4.59 17.87
CA ASN A 7 3.79 4.93 17.05
C ASN A 7 4.14 3.79 16.08
N LEU A 8 4.15 2.54 16.55
CA LEU A 8 4.40 1.37 15.68
C LEU A 8 3.33 1.23 14.59
N ARG A 9 2.06 1.47 14.90
CA ARG A 9 0.97 1.44 13.91
C ARG A 9 1.11 2.55 12.86
N ARG A 10 1.51 3.76 13.27
CA ARG A 10 1.79 4.86 12.34
C ARG A 10 2.98 4.54 11.44
N GLU A 11 4.04 4.00 12.01
CA GLU A 11 5.23 3.64 11.23
C GLU A 11 4.93 2.51 10.24
N PHE A 12 4.20 1.49 10.67
CA PHE A 12 3.72 0.44 9.78
C PHE A 12 2.94 1.01 8.59
N LEU A 13 2.03 1.95 8.82
CA LEU A 13 1.27 2.59 7.74
C LEU A 13 2.19 3.36 6.79
N ARG A 14 3.21 4.07 7.29
CA ARG A 14 4.17 4.78 6.46
C ARG A 14 4.93 3.81 5.56
N VAL A 15 5.51 2.77 6.14
CA VAL A 15 6.27 1.76 5.39
C VAL A 15 5.38 1.05 4.36
N MET A 16 4.16 0.68 4.75
CA MET A 16 3.20 0.05 3.85
C MET A 16 2.85 0.97 2.68
N ASN A 17 2.60 2.26 2.92
CA ASN A 17 2.29 3.23 1.87
C ASN A 17 3.47 3.40 0.91
N GLU A 18 4.70 3.49 1.41
CA GLU A 18 5.89 3.59 0.56
C GLU A 18 6.11 2.33 -0.29
N ASN A 19 5.93 1.14 0.30
CA ASN A 19 6.03 -0.10 -0.46
C ASN A 19 5.00 -0.13 -1.59
N VAL A 20 3.74 0.25 -1.31
CA VAL A 20 2.68 0.35 -2.32
C VAL A 20 3.04 1.34 -3.42
N LYS A 21 3.54 2.53 -3.07
CA LYS A 21 3.97 3.53 -4.06
C LYS A 21 5.11 3.02 -4.94
N SER A 22 6.08 2.32 -4.35
CA SER A 22 7.19 1.72 -5.10
C SER A 22 6.69 0.68 -6.12
N GLU A 23 5.85 -0.26 -5.67
CA GLU A 23 5.27 -1.28 -6.54
C GLU A 23 4.41 -0.69 -7.67
N LEU A 24 3.63 0.35 -7.36
CA LEU A 24 2.83 1.06 -8.36
C LEU A 24 3.69 1.77 -9.41
N LYS A 25 4.77 2.44 -9.00
CA LYS A 25 5.71 3.07 -9.94
C LYS A 25 6.35 2.05 -10.88
N ALA A 26 6.65 0.85 -10.39
CA ALA A 26 7.21 -0.22 -11.22
C ALA A 26 6.20 -0.81 -12.22
N LEU A 27 4.90 -0.75 -11.90
CA LEU A 27 3.84 -1.33 -12.72
C LEU A 27 3.23 -0.34 -13.71
N ILE A 28 3.09 0.93 -13.34
CA ILE A 28 2.42 1.96 -14.14
C ILE A 28 3.43 2.61 -15.10
N PRO A 29 3.06 2.87 -16.37
CA PRO A 29 3.94 3.54 -17.32
C PRO A 29 4.47 4.89 -16.81
N ASP A 30 5.73 5.18 -17.14
CA ASP A 30 6.33 6.49 -16.91
C ASP A 30 5.53 7.59 -17.62
N ASN A 31 5.39 8.75 -16.96
CA ASN A 31 4.64 9.93 -17.40
C ASN A 31 3.10 9.82 -17.40
N SER A 32 2.51 8.78 -16.80
CA SER A 32 1.06 8.76 -16.54
C SER A 32 0.65 9.75 -15.43
N GLU A 33 -0.61 10.19 -15.43
CA GLU A 33 -1.19 11.00 -14.36
C GLU A 33 -1.03 10.33 -12.98
N ALA A 34 -1.24 9.00 -12.92
CA ALA A 34 -1.05 8.23 -11.69
C ALA A 34 0.41 8.26 -11.21
N THR A 35 1.39 8.14 -12.11
CA THR A 35 2.81 8.23 -11.75
C THR A 35 3.15 9.61 -11.18
N GLN A 36 2.63 10.68 -11.78
CA GLN A 36 2.83 12.04 -11.27
C GLN A 36 2.15 12.25 -9.90
N ALA A 37 0.92 11.76 -9.73
CA ALA A 37 0.22 11.82 -8.45
C ALA A 37 0.99 11.08 -7.33
N ILE A 38 1.51 9.89 -7.62
CA ILE A 38 2.35 9.13 -6.68
C ILE A 38 3.63 9.90 -6.32
N LEU A 39 4.26 10.58 -7.28
CA LEU A 39 5.49 11.34 -7.06
C LEU A 39 5.26 12.63 -6.24
N ALA A 40 4.08 13.23 -6.36
CA ALA A 40 3.70 14.42 -5.61
C ALA A 40 3.36 14.13 -4.13
N GLU A 41 3.03 12.88 -3.80
CA GLU A 41 2.67 12.47 -2.43
C GLU A 41 3.87 12.54 -1.46
N PRO A 42 3.68 13.13 -0.26
CA PRO A 42 4.69 13.09 0.80
C PRO A 42 5.09 11.66 1.20
N TYR A 43 6.29 11.54 1.77
CA TYR A 43 6.75 10.27 2.32
C TYR A 43 5.83 9.74 3.42
N GLY A 44 5.51 8.45 3.34
CA GLY A 44 4.59 7.73 4.21
C GLY A 44 3.12 8.00 3.92
N MET A 45 2.79 8.86 2.95
CA MET A 45 1.43 9.22 2.61
C MET A 45 0.99 8.60 1.28
N LEU A 46 -0.30 8.31 1.24
CA LEU A 46 -1.04 7.87 0.07
C LEU A 46 -2.47 8.36 0.26
N SER A 47 -2.80 9.54 -0.27
CA SER A 47 -4.12 10.14 -0.10
C SER A 47 -5.20 9.36 -0.85
N THR A 48 -6.45 9.64 -0.49
CA THR A 48 -7.62 9.10 -1.20
C THR A 48 -7.64 9.58 -2.65
N GLU A 49 -7.29 10.84 -2.91
CA GLU A 49 -7.25 11.42 -4.27
C GLU A 49 -6.24 10.68 -5.16
N THR A 50 -5.02 10.49 -4.67
CA THR A 50 -3.99 9.70 -5.38
C THR A 50 -4.46 8.27 -5.60
N LEU A 51 -5.09 7.63 -4.60
CA LEU A 51 -5.66 6.29 -4.75
C LEU A 51 -6.75 6.22 -5.83
N ASP A 52 -7.61 7.23 -5.94
CA ASP A 52 -8.66 7.26 -6.94
C ASP A 52 -8.07 7.35 -8.36
N ILE A 53 -7.04 8.18 -8.57
CA ILE A 53 -6.27 8.26 -9.83
C ILE A 53 -5.58 6.92 -10.15
N ILE A 54 -5.01 6.25 -9.14
CA ILE A 54 -4.42 4.93 -9.32
C ILE A 54 -5.48 3.91 -9.75
N ILE A 55 -6.64 3.89 -9.10
CA ILE A 55 -7.73 2.95 -9.38
C ILE A 55 -8.25 3.12 -10.82
N THR A 56 -8.34 4.34 -11.32
CA THR A 56 -8.76 4.58 -12.72
C THR A 56 -7.74 4.04 -13.71
N THR A 57 -6.45 4.10 -13.38
CA THR A 57 -5.32 3.68 -14.22
C THR A 57 -5.07 2.16 -14.19
N LEU A 58 -5.30 1.51 -13.05
CA LEU A 58 -5.01 0.08 -12.91
C LEU A 58 -5.83 -0.77 -13.89
N THR A 59 -5.16 -1.75 -14.51
CA THR A 59 -5.80 -2.87 -15.19
C THR A 59 -5.98 -4.05 -14.23
N PRO A 60 -6.85 -5.03 -14.53
CA PRO A 60 -7.00 -6.22 -13.68
C PRO A 60 -5.69 -6.97 -13.47
N LEU A 61 -4.85 -7.09 -14.50
CA LEU A 61 -3.56 -7.77 -14.43
C LEU A 61 -2.58 -7.01 -13.52
N MET A 62 -2.49 -5.70 -13.67
CA MET A 62 -1.66 -4.85 -12.80
C MET A 62 -2.12 -4.96 -11.34
N LEU A 63 -3.43 -4.96 -11.08
CA LEU A 63 -3.97 -5.14 -9.73
C LEU A 63 -3.59 -6.51 -9.14
N GLN A 64 -3.62 -7.58 -9.94
CA GLN A 64 -3.18 -8.90 -9.49
C GLN A 64 -1.69 -8.91 -9.13
N HIS A 65 -0.84 -8.35 -9.98
CA HIS A 65 0.60 -8.23 -9.71
C HIS A 65 0.87 -7.40 -8.45
N LEU A 66 0.23 -6.25 -8.32
CA LEU A 66 0.35 -5.38 -7.16
C LEU A 66 -0.04 -6.10 -5.86
N LYS A 67 -1.18 -6.81 -5.85
CA LYS A 67 -1.62 -7.59 -4.68
C LYS A 67 -0.65 -8.72 -4.35
N HIS A 68 -0.10 -9.38 -5.38
CA HIS A 68 0.90 -10.44 -5.19
C HIS A 68 2.15 -9.89 -4.50
N ASN A 69 2.72 -8.80 -5.03
CA ASN A 69 3.95 -8.20 -4.50
C ASN A 69 3.74 -7.65 -3.07
N ILE A 70 2.63 -6.95 -2.83
CA ILE A 70 2.28 -6.49 -1.47
C ILE A 70 2.13 -7.67 -0.51
N ASN A 71 1.48 -8.77 -0.93
CA ASN A 71 1.34 -9.94 -0.08
C ASN A 71 2.69 -10.58 0.24
N LYS A 72 3.60 -10.66 -0.75
CA LYS A 72 4.95 -11.19 -0.56
C LYS A 72 5.71 -10.38 0.49
N TRP A 73 5.86 -9.08 0.26
CA TRP A 73 6.52 -8.16 1.21
C TRP A 73 5.89 -8.23 2.61
N PHE A 74 4.56 -8.20 2.68
CA PHE A 74 3.83 -8.24 3.95
C PHE A 74 4.07 -9.55 4.72
N ASN A 75 4.12 -10.69 4.03
CA ASN A 75 4.40 -11.97 4.66
C ASN A 75 5.85 -12.04 5.13
N ASP A 76 6.80 -11.54 4.34
CA ASP A 76 8.22 -11.49 4.69
C ASP A 76 8.40 -10.66 5.98
N GLU A 77 7.82 -9.46 6.06
CA GLU A 77 7.83 -8.60 7.25
C GLU A 77 7.24 -9.29 8.49
N LEU A 78 6.06 -9.92 8.39
CA LEU A 78 5.39 -10.53 9.53
C LEU A 78 6.00 -11.87 9.96
N SER A 79 6.77 -12.50 9.08
CA SER A 79 7.50 -13.75 9.36
C SER A 79 8.84 -13.50 10.04
N HIS A 80 9.34 -12.26 10.04
CA HIS A 80 10.61 -11.92 10.64
C HIS A 80 10.60 -12.26 12.15
N PRO A 81 11.61 -12.98 12.67
CA PRO A 81 11.65 -13.41 14.08
C PRO A 81 11.56 -12.25 15.09
N GLY A 82 12.00 -11.05 14.69
CA GLY A 82 11.91 -9.81 15.47
C GLY A 82 10.73 -8.89 15.12
N CYS A 83 9.71 -9.38 14.39
CA CYS A 83 8.59 -8.55 13.95
C CYS A 83 7.85 -7.91 15.14
N SER A 84 7.97 -6.59 15.27
CA SER A 84 7.27 -5.78 16.26
C SER A 84 5.91 -5.24 15.77
N TRP A 85 5.52 -5.56 14.54
CA TRP A 85 4.25 -5.09 13.98
C TRP A 85 3.05 -5.73 14.66
N ASP A 86 2.03 -4.91 14.91
CA ASP A 86 0.71 -5.40 15.31
C ASP A 86 0.07 -6.14 14.13
N LYS A 87 0.11 -7.48 14.16
CA LYS A 87 -0.36 -8.35 13.07
C LYS A 87 -1.84 -8.14 12.76
N ASN A 88 -2.68 -7.92 13.77
CA ASN A 88 -4.11 -7.70 13.56
C ASN A 88 -4.37 -6.38 12.85
N PHE A 89 -3.69 -5.33 13.30
CA PHE A 89 -3.76 -4.03 12.64
C PHE A 89 -3.22 -4.09 11.21
N ALA A 90 -2.05 -4.69 11.01
CA ALA A 90 -1.42 -4.84 9.70
C ALA A 90 -2.35 -5.57 8.70
N CYS A 91 -2.93 -6.70 9.12
CA CYS A 91 -3.87 -7.48 8.30
C CYS A 91 -5.12 -6.67 7.95
N LEU A 92 -5.65 -5.90 8.90
CA LEU A 92 -6.81 -5.03 8.66
C LEU A 92 -6.51 -3.95 7.62
N GLN A 93 -5.35 -3.28 7.72
CA GLN A 93 -4.98 -2.23 6.77
C GLN A 93 -4.73 -2.80 5.36
N LYS A 94 -4.05 -3.94 5.26
CA LYS A 94 -3.89 -4.64 3.97
C LYS A 94 -5.23 -4.98 3.32
N LYS A 95 -6.17 -5.55 4.09
CA LYS A 95 -7.52 -5.86 3.60
C LYS A 95 -8.26 -4.61 3.12
N ARG A 96 -8.17 -3.50 3.87
CA ARG A 96 -8.79 -2.21 3.49
C ARG A 96 -8.21 -1.68 2.19
N LEU A 97 -6.89 -1.68 2.04
CA LEU A 97 -6.22 -1.26 0.81
C LEU A 97 -6.69 -2.12 -0.38
N PHE A 98 -6.63 -3.44 -0.25
CA PHE A 98 -7.04 -4.33 -1.35
C PHE A 98 -8.51 -4.15 -1.74
N ASN A 99 -9.39 -3.92 -0.76
CA ASN A 99 -10.78 -3.61 -1.02
C ASN A 99 -10.94 -2.32 -1.81
N LYS A 100 -10.26 -1.23 -1.41
CA LYS A 100 -10.28 0.05 -2.13
C LYS A 100 -9.80 -0.11 -3.57
N LEU A 101 -8.64 -0.73 -3.76
CA LEU A 101 -8.06 -0.96 -5.09
C LEU A 101 -8.93 -1.84 -6.00
N SER A 102 -9.82 -2.65 -5.42
CA SER A 102 -10.70 -3.54 -6.18
C SER A 102 -12.06 -2.93 -6.50
N LEU A 103 -12.39 -1.73 -6.02
CA LEU A 103 -13.74 -1.17 -6.12
C LEU A 103 -14.24 -1.08 -7.57
N LYS A 104 -13.37 -0.71 -8.51
CA LYS A 104 -13.69 -0.59 -9.94
C LYS A 104 -13.96 -1.94 -10.64
N PHE A 105 -13.52 -3.05 -10.05
CA PHE A 105 -13.59 -4.39 -10.65
C PHE A 105 -14.65 -5.29 -10.01
N ARG A 106 -15.57 -4.69 -9.24
CA ARG A 106 -16.67 -5.38 -8.57
C ARG A 106 -17.96 -5.26 -9.36
#